data_AF-A0A937ETR6-F1
#
_entry.id   AF-A0A937ETR6-F1
#
_cell.length_a   1.000
_cell.length_b   1.000
_cell.length_c   1.000
_cell.angle_alpha   90.00
_cell.angle_beta   90.00
_cell.angle_gamma   90.00
#
_symmetry.space_group_name_H-M   'P 1'
#
loop_
_entity.id
_entity.type
_entity.pdbx_description
1 polymer ?
#
loop_
_entity_poly.entity_id
_entity_poly.type
_entity_poly.pdbx_seq_one_letter_code
_entity_poly.pdbx_strand_id
1 'polypeptide(L)'
;DPAVDAMGDIFGWGLVGARPDHVSNALKTARVEIRRVGGNCTDHRRGPGVCVTRVTGQARSGDSGGPLLVNGRQAGVASTAGGANATYAGVAGSLPWIERTTGLDLNDDGRVGTCSPPPWDSGKDYPGGTVVSHDGRNWKARWDAAPQNEPGRATNWAG
;
A
#
# COMPACT_ATOMS: atom_id res chain seq x y z
N ASP A 1 -4.07 -3.01 9.78
CA ASP A 1 -4.56 -4.35 9.41
C ASP A 1 -6.08 -4.40 9.36
N PRO A 2 -6.69 -5.32 8.58
CA PRO A 2 -8.14 -5.55 8.66
C PRO A 2 -8.50 -6.17 10.03
N ALA A 3 -9.72 -5.92 10.51
CA ALA A 3 -10.22 -6.58 11.72
C ALA A 3 -10.45 -8.07 11.47
N VAL A 4 -10.23 -8.89 12.50
CA VAL A 4 -10.68 -10.29 12.50
C VAL A 4 -12.21 -10.32 12.44
N ASP A 5 -12.76 -11.32 11.76
CA ASP A 5 -14.18 -11.52 11.42
C ASP A 5 -14.77 -10.46 10.47
N ALA A 6 -13.94 -9.54 9.95
CA ALA A 6 -14.35 -8.66 8.86
C ALA A 6 -14.61 -9.46 7.57
N MET A 7 -15.52 -8.96 6.74
CA MET A 7 -15.77 -9.48 5.40
C MET A 7 -14.85 -8.80 4.38
N GLY A 8 -14.36 -9.58 3.42
CA GLY A 8 -13.54 -9.10 2.32
C GLY A 8 -13.98 -9.65 0.97
N ASP A 9 -13.63 -8.93 -0.08
CA ASP A 9 -13.87 -9.29 -1.47
C ASP A 9 -12.54 -9.65 -2.14
N ILE A 10 -12.52 -10.76 -2.86
CA ILE A 10 -11.38 -11.23 -3.64
C ILE A 10 -11.73 -11.26 -5.12
N PHE A 11 -10.71 -11.10 -5.96
CA PHE A 11 -10.87 -10.96 -7.40
C PHE A 11 -9.81 -11.74 -8.16
N GLY A 12 -10.17 -12.33 -9.30
CA GLY A 12 -9.19 -12.97 -10.16
C GLY A 12 -9.78 -13.72 -11.36
N TRP A 13 -8.89 -14.33 -12.13
CA TRP A 13 -9.17 -15.10 -13.34
C TRP A 13 -8.74 -16.56 -13.20
N GLY A 14 -8.43 -17.00 -11.98
CA GLY A 14 -7.99 -18.35 -11.69
C GLY A 14 -9.03 -19.42 -12.03
N LEU A 15 -8.69 -20.65 -11.67
CA LEU A 15 -9.50 -21.83 -12.00
C LEU A 15 -10.94 -21.72 -11.50
N VAL A 16 -11.88 -22.11 -12.37
CA VAL A 16 -13.30 -22.22 -12.06
C VAL A 16 -13.69 -23.70 -12.00
N GLY A 17 -14.11 -24.16 -10.82
CA GLY A 17 -14.51 -25.55 -10.59
C GLY A 17 -13.31 -26.48 -10.37
N ALA A 18 -13.52 -27.79 -10.60
CA ALA A 18 -12.54 -28.83 -10.26
C ALA A 18 -11.55 -29.16 -11.39
N ARG A 19 -11.78 -28.65 -12.61
CA ARG A 19 -10.92 -28.95 -13.76
C ARG A 19 -9.64 -28.09 -13.71
N PRO A 20 -8.45 -28.70 -13.83
CA PRO A 20 -7.17 -28.02 -13.63
C PRO A 20 -6.77 -27.06 -14.76
N ASP A 21 -7.45 -27.11 -15.90
CA ASP A 21 -7.22 -26.31 -17.11
C ASP A 21 -8.29 -25.22 -17.32
N HIS A 22 -9.34 -25.20 -16.49
CA HIS A 22 -10.47 -24.32 -16.67
C HIS A 22 -10.29 -22.99 -15.94
N VAL A 23 -9.40 -22.15 -16.45
CA VAL A 23 -9.26 -20.74 -16.01
C VAL A 23 -10.40 -19.89 -16.55
N SER A 24 -10.72 -18.81 -15.85
CA SER A 24 -11.79 -17.91 -16.28
C SER A 24 -11.31 -16.91 -17.34
N ASN A 25 -12.08 -16.73 -18.42
CA ASN A 25 -11.86 -15.65 -19.39
C ASN A 25 -12.48 -14.30 -18.98
N ALA A 26 -13.20 -14.28 -17.86
CA ALA A 26 -13.82 -13.08 -17.29
C ALA A 26 -13.43 -12.94 -15.82
N LEU A 27 -13.37 -11.71 -15.32
CA LEU A 27 -13.07 -11.45 -13.91
C LEU A 27 -14.15 -12.11 -13.04
N LYS A 28 -13.73 -12.78 -11.96
CA LYS A 28 -14.61 -13.34 -10.94
C LYS A 28 -14.39 -12.62 -9.62
N THR A 29 -15.42 -12.65 -8.79
CA THR A 29 -15.39 -12.13 -7.43
C THR A 29 -15.96 -13.13 -6.45
N ALA A 30 -15.44 -13.15 -5.24
CA ALA A 30 -15.95 -13.95 -4.14
C ALA A 30 -15.79 -13.22 -2.80
N ARG A 31 -16.66 -13.56 -1.85
CA ARG A 31 -16.61 -13.09 -0.47
C ARG A 31 -15.82 -14.07 0.39
N VAL A 32 -14.98 -13.53 1.27
CA VAL A 32 -14.23 -14.26 2.29
C VAL A 32 -14.35 -13.56 3.63
N GLU A 33 -14.02 -14.26 4.70
CA GLU A 33 -14.02 -13.74 6.07
C GLU A 33 -12.60 -13.79 6.63
N ILE A 34 -12.15 -12.69 7.24
CA ILE A 34 -10.82 -12.60 7.86
C ILE A 34 -10.83 -13.41 9.15
N ARG A 35 -9.94 -14.39 9.26
CA ARG A 35 -9.84 -15.25 10.47
C ARG A 35 -8.66 -14.91 11.36
N ARG A 36 -7.55 -14.48 10.76
CA ARG A 36 -6.33 -14.10 11.48
C ARG A 36 -5.53 -13.07 10.69
N VAL A 37 -4.82 -12.22 11.41
CA VAL A 37 -3.81 -11.32 10.86
C VAL A 37 -2.52 -11.44 11.66
N GLY A 38 -1.41 -11.70 10.99
CA GLY A 38 -0.09 -11.90 11.61
C GLY A 38 0.02 -13.15 12.50
N GLY A 39 1.05 -13.19 13.35
CA GLY A 39 1.31 -14.32 14.24
C GLY A 39 1.63 -15.61 13.49
N ASN A 40 0.86 -16.68 13.73
CA ASN A 40 0.99 -17.95 12.98
C ASN A 40 0.33 -17.91 11.59
N CYS A 41 -0.36 -16.82 11.25
CA CYS A 41 -0.80 -16.55 9.90
C CYS A 41 0.32 -15.84 9.16
N THR A 42 1.08 -16.60 8.39
CA THR A 42 2.18 -16.07 7.58
C THR A 42 2.00 -16.40 6.12
N ASP A 43 2.43 -15.48 5.25
CA ASP A 43 2.46 -15.72 3.82
C ASP A 43 3.48 -16.81 3.46
N HIS A 44 3.56 -17.18 2.17
CA HIS A 44 4.50 -18.21 1.72
C HIS A 44 5.97 -17.92 2.04
N ARG A 45 6.34 -16.66 2.28
CA ARG A 45 7.68 -16.20 2.65
C ARG A 45 7.85 -15.90 4.14
N ARG A 46 6.91 -16.36 4.98
CA ARG A 46 6.88 -16.15 6.44
C ARG A 46 6.69 -14.68 6.85
N GLY A 47 6.25 -13.82 5.94
CA GLY A 47 5.86 -12.44 6.24
C GLY A 47 4.49 -12.38 6.93
N PRO A 48 4.09 -11.20 7.46
CA PRO A 48 2.77 -11.00 8.05
C PRO A 48 1.67 -11.38 7.05
N GLY A 49 0.81 -12.34 7.43
CA GLY A 49 -0.27 -12.83 6.57
C GLY A 49 -1.64 -12.35 7.02
N VAL A 50 -2.59 -12.35 6.08
CA VAL A 50 -4.03 -12.23 6.31
C VAL A 50 -4.67 -13.55 5.90
N CYS A 51 -5.15 -14.31 6.87
CA CYS A 51 -5.72 -15.64 6.66
C CYS A 51 -7.23 -15.50 6.58
N VAL A 52 -7.80 -16.09 5.54
CA VAL A 52 -9.23 -15.97 5.25
C VAL A 52 -9.87 -17.33 5.06
N THR A 53 -11.17 -17.40 5.38
CA THR A 53 -12.03 -18.53 5.02
C THR A 53 -13.01 -18.14 3.93
N ARG A 54 -13.33 -19.07 3.04
CA ARG A 54 -14.36 -18.88 2.00
C ARG A 54 -15.73 -18.55 2.60
N VAL A 55 -16.47 -17.66 1.95
CA VAL A 55 -17.90 -17.44 2.20
C VAL A 55 -18.71 -17.81 0.95
N THR A 56 -18.57 -17.04 -0.14
CA THR A 56 -19.22 -17.37 -1.43
C THR A 56 -18.28 -18.03 -2.43
N GLY A 57 -16.98 -18.00 -2.16
CA GLY A 57 -15.96 -18.60 -3.00
C GLY A 57 -14.57 -18.50 -2.38
N GLN A 58 -13.56 -18.99 -3.10
CA GLN A 58 -12.17 -19.07 -2.63
C GLN A 58 -11.22 -18.79 -3.81
N ALA A 59 -10.04 -18.25 -3.52
CA ALA A 59 -8.98 -18.15 -4.51
C ALA A 59 -8.49 -19.54 -4.93
N ARG A 60 -8.07 -19.67 -6.19
CA ARG A 60 -7.52 -20.89 -6.79
C ARG A 60 -6.27 -20.57 -7.61
N SER A 61 -5.64 -21.59 -8.18
CA SER A 61 -4.51 -21.41 -9.09
C SER A 61 -4.85 -20.39 -10.18
N GLY A 62 -3.98 -19.41 -10.39
CA GLY A 62 -4.20 -18.27 -11.29
C GLY A 62 -4.69 -17.00 -10.60
N ASP A 63 -5.14 -17.07 -9.33
CA ASP A 63 -5.49 -15.88 -8.54
C ASP A 63 -4.29 -15.32 -7.73
N SER A 64 -3.14 -15.99 -7.74
CA SER A 64 -1.92 -15.52 -7.07
C SER A 64 -1.55 -14.10 -7.50
N GLY A 65 -1.24 -13.24 -6.54
CA GLY A 65 -1.04 -11.80 -6.78
C GLY A 65 -2.33 -10.97 -6.80
N GLY A 66 -3.50 -11.61 -6.85
CA GLY A 66 -4.80 -10.94 -6.81
C GLY A 66 -5.10 -10.26 -5.48
N PRO A 67 -5.93 -9.20 -5.49
CA PRO A 67 -6.22 -8.40 -4.29
C PRO A 67 -7.25 -9.07 -3.37
N LEU A 68 -7.07 -8.83 -2.07
CA LEU A 68 -8.11 -8.92 -1.05
C LEU A 68 -8.47 -7.51 -0.60
N LEU A 69 -9.71 -7.10 -0.84
CA LEU A 69 -10.26 -5.81 -0.41
C LEU A 69 -11.10 -5.98 0.85
N VAL A 70 -10.90 -5.13 1.85
CA VAL A 70 -11.73 -5.01 3.06
C VAL A 70 -12.13 -3.55 3.20
N ASN A 71 -13.43 -3.26 3.22
CA ASN A 71 -13.97 -1.89 3.29
C ASN A 71 -13.37 -0.95 2.23
N GLY A 72 -13.22 -1.43 0.99
CA GLY A 72 -12.67 -0.67 -0.13
C GLY A 72 -11.15 -0.48 -0.13
N ARG A 73 -10.42 -1.00 0.86
CA ARG A 73 -8.96 -0.92 0.95
C ARG A 73 -8.31 -2.28 0.73
N GLN A 74 -7.16 -2.32 0.04
CA GLN A 74 -6.42 -3.56 -0.17
C GLN A 74 -5.73 -4.00 1.12
N ALA A 75 -6.23 -5.09 1.70
CA ALA A 75 -5.71 -5.66 2.93
C ALA A 75 -4.64 -6.72 2.66
N GLY A 76 -4.68 -7.38 1.50
CA GLY A 76 -3.74 -8.44 1.18
C GLY A 76 -3.53 -8.70 -0.31
N VAL A 77 -2.48 -9.46 -0.61
CA VAL A 77 -2.12 -9.96 -1.94
C VAL A 77 -2.08 -11.50 -1.88
N ALA A 78 -2.80 -12.18 -2.77
CA ALA A 78 -2.93 -13.64 -2.73
C ALA A 78 -1.55 -14.33 -2.81
N SER A 79 -1.21 -15.15 -1.80
CA SER A 79 0.08 -15.84 -1.72
C SER A 79 -0.09 -17.35 -1.81
N THR A 80 -0.84 -17.94 -0.88
CA THR A 80 -1.16 -19.37 -0.84
C THR A 80 -2.66 -19.56 -0.78
N ALA A 81 -3.24 -20.08 -1.86
CA ALA A 81 -4.66 -20.39 -1.96
C ALA A 81 -4.85 -21.90 -2.08
N GLY A 82 -5.32 -22.55 -1.02
CA GLY A 82 -5.43 -24.01 -0.93
C GLY A 82 -6.71 -24.44 -0.21
N GLY A 83 -7.79 -24.62 -0.96
CA GLY A 83 -9.07 -25.07 -0.41
C GLY A 83 -9.86 -23.94 0.26
N ALA A 84 -10.62 -24.28 1.31
CA ALA A 84 -11.52 -23.33 1.98
C ALA A 84 -10.78 -22.24 2.78
N ASN A 85 -9.48 -22.41 3.01
CA ASN A 85 -8.61 -21.48 3.71
C ASN A 85 -7.56 -20.94 2.73
N ALA A 86 -7.29 -19.65 2.78
CA ALA A 86 -6.25 -19.01 1.99
C ALA A 86 -5.46 -18.01 2.83
N THR A 87 -4.21 -17.78 2.46
CA THR A 87 -3.36 -16.76 3.06
C THR A 87 -2.95 -15.72 2.01
N TYR A 88 -3.13 -14.47 2.39
CA TYR A 88 -2.70 -13.30 1.64
C TYR A 88 -1.50 -12.69 2.36
N ALA A 89 -0.52 -12.18 1.62
CA ALA A 89 0.52 -11.33 2.19
C ALA A 89 -0.11 -10.01 2.64
N GLY A 90 0.13 -9.59 3.88
CA GLY A 90 -0.48 -8.40 4.47
C GLY A 90 0.08 -7.10 3.87
N VAL A 91 -0.81 -6.26 3.37
CA VAL A 91 -0.42 -4.95 2.79
C VAL A 91 0.02 -3.97 3.88
N ALA A 92 -0.64 -3.96 5.04
CA ALA A 92 -0.37 -2.99 6.09
C ALA A 92 1.09 -3.03 6.58
N GLY A 93 1.63 -4.25 6.79
CA GLY A 93 3.04 -4.43 7.18
C GLY A 93 4.03 -4.05 6.07
N SER A 94 3.57 -3.92 4.83
CA SER A 94 4.39 -3.57 3.66
C SER A 94 4.32 -2.07 3.31
N LEU A 95 3.45 -1.29 3.95
CA LEU A 95 3.23 0.13 3.62
C LEU A 95 4.54 0.95 3.60
N PRO A 96 5.44 0.87 4.61
CA PRO A 96 6.68 1.65 4.57
C PRO A 96 7.61 1.29 3.39
N TRP A 97 7.56 0.05 2.92
CA TRP A 97 8.29 -0.35 1.72
C TRP A 97 7.62 0.17 0.46
N ILE A 98 6.28 0.08 0.36
CA ILE A 98 5.51 0.58 -0.78
C ILE A 98 5.70 2.11 -0.90
N GLU A 99 5.59 2.86 0.19
CA GLU A 99 5.81 4.31 0.23
C GLU A 99 7.22 4.65 -0.28
N ARG A 100 8.26 4.00 0.25
CA ARG A 100 9.65 4.22 -0.19
C ARG A 100 9.87 3.88 -1.66
N THR A 101 9.25 2.82 -2.16
CA THR A 101 9.44 2.35 -3.55
C THR A 101 8.65 3.18 -4.56
N THR A 102 7.45 3.64 -4.19
CA THR A 102 6.54 4.33 -5.11
C THR A 102 6.59 5.85 -4.98
N GLY A 103 7.02 6.37 -3.83
CA GLY A 103 6.92 7.80 -3.49
C GLY A 103 5.51 8.27 -3.14
N LEU A 104 4.54 7.35 -3.02
CA LEU A 104 3.20 7.66 -2.54
C LEU A 104 3.22 7.88 -1.03
N ASP A 105 2.40 8.82 -0.55
CA ASP A 105 2.06 8.92 0.87
C ASP A 105 0.78 8.10 1.09
N LEU A 106 0.90 6.99 1.81
CA LEU A 106 -0.21 6.06 2.04
C LEU A 106 -0.89 6.29 3.39
N ASN A 107 -0.47 7.32 4.14
CA ASN A 107 -1.02 7.64 5.46
C ASN A 107 -2.27 8.55 5.39
N ASP A 108 -2.69 8.98 4.20
CA ASP A 108 -3.92 9.76 3.96
C ASP A 108 -4.09 10.94 4.94
N ASP A 109 -2.96 11.57 5.33
CA ASP A 109 -2.90 12.72 6.22
C ASP A 109 -2.99 14.06 5.46
N GLY A 110 -3.25 13.98 4.16
CA GLY A 110 -3.33 15.13 3.26
C GLY A 110 -1.97 15.64 2.75
N ARG A 111 -0.85 14.98 3.08
CA ARG A 111 0.43 15.25 2.42
C ARG A 111 0.51 14.41 1.16
N VAL A 112 0.29 15.04 0.01
CA VAL A 112 0.46 14.35 -1.28
C VAL A 112 1.92 13.90 -1.46
N GLY A 113 2.08 12.60 -1.65
CA GLY A 113 3.31 11.98 -2.16
C GLY A 113 3.68 12.56 -3.53
N THR A 114 4.60 13.50 -3.52
CA THR A 114 5.48 13.82 -4.63
C THR A 114 6.88 13.75 -4.05
N CYS A 115 7.79 13.00 -4.69
CA CYS A 115 9.20 12.81 -4.31
C CYS A 115 9.63 13.75 -3.17
N SER A 116 9.71 13.24 -1.93
CA SER A 116 10.01 14.08 -0.77
C SER A 116 11.22 14.95 -1.09
N PRO A 117 11.05 16.29 -1.19
CA PRO A 117 12.13 17.16 -1.61
C PRO A 117 13.27 17.06 -0.58
N PRO A 118 14.52 17.25 -1.01
CA PRO A 118 15.66 17.17 -0.10
C PRO A 118 15.47 18.11 1.10
N PRO A 119 15.94 17.73 2.30
CA PRO A 119 15.84 18.59 3.47
C PRO A 119 16.54 19.92 3.20
N TRP A 120 15.97 21.00 3.72
CA TRP A 120 16.59 22.32 3.68
C TRP A 120 17.90 22.30 4.47
N ASP A 121 18.95 22.90 3.90
CA ASP A 121 20.28 23.00 4.47
C ASP A 121 20.61 24.49 4.66
N SER A 122 20.87 24.86 5.92
CA SER A 122 21.22 26.23 6.30
C SER A 122 22.46 26.80 5.63
N GLY A 123 23.34 25.95 5.07
CA GLY A 123 24.57 26.35 4.40
C GLY A 123 24.47 26.48 2.88
N LYS A 124 23.29 26.26 2.28
CA LYS A 124 23.13 26.12 0.83
C LYS A 124 22.30 27.25 0.20
N ASP A 125 22.74 27.71 -0.97
CA ASP A 125 21.94 28.55 -1.87
C ASP A 125 20.94 27.72 -2.67
N TYR A 126 19.72 28.25 -2.81
CA TYR A 126 18.65 27.63 -3.59
C TYR A 126 18.15 28.59 -4.67
N PRO A 127 18.26 28.24 -5.96
CA PRO A 127 17.66 29.03 -7.04
C PRO A 127 16.14 29.13 -6.88
N GLY A 128 15.56 30.21 -7.38
CA GLY A 128 14.11 30.40 -7.47
C GLY A 128 13.40 29.21 -8.11
N GLY A 129 12.31 28.78 -7.49
CA GLY A 129 11.53 27.61 -7.88
C GLY A 129 11.97 26.29 -7.25
N THR A 130 13.12 26.22 -6.56
CA THR A 130 13.56 25.01 -5.85
C THR A 130 12.58 24.62 -4.74
N VAL A 131 12.34 23.31 -4.59
CA VAL A 131 11.48 22.76 -3.53
C VAL A 131 12.35 21.99 -2.53
N VAL A 132 12.19 22.26 -1.24
CA VAL A 132 12.88 21.62 -0.10
C VAL A 132 11.88 21.17 0.96
N SER A 133 12.26 20.25 1.85
CA SER A 133 11.48 19.90 3.04
C SER A 133 12.06 20.55 4.31
N HIS A 134 11.22 21.17 5.13
CA HIS A 134 11.60 21.76 6.44
C HIS A 134 10.40 21.74 7.40
N ASP A 135 10.63 21.37 8.66
CA ASP A 135 9.59 21.26 9.71
C ASP A 135 8.34 20.47 9.28
N GLY A 136 8.53 19.37 8.56
CA GLY A 136 7.45 18.47 8.11
C GLY A 136 6.51 19.09 7.06
N ARG A 137 6.98 20.13 6.36
CA ARG A 137 6.31 20.79 5.23
C ARG A 137 7.27 20.94 4.05
N ASN A 138 6.69 21.05 2.86
CA ASN A 138 7.45 21.37 1.64
C ASN A 138 7.39 22.87 1.41
N TRP A 139 8.51 23.43 0.95
CA TRP A 139 8.63 24.86 0.70
C TRP A 139 9.23 25.09 -0.68
N LYS A 140 8.60 25.98 -1.46
CA LYS A 140 9.07 26.41 -2.77
C LYS A 140 9.69 27.80 -2.69
N ALA A 141 10.92 27.95 -3.15
CA ALA A 141 11.59 29.24 -3.26
C ALA A 141 10.85 30.13 -4.27
N ARG A 142 10.39 31.31 -3.86
CA ARG A 142 9.71 32.30 -4.72
C ARG A 142 10.70 32.98 -5.67
N TRP A 143 11.92 33.16 -5.20
CA TRP A 143 13.12 33.62 -5.89
C TRP A 143 14.32 33.03 -5.14
N ASP A 144 15.54 33.38 -5.54
CA ASP A 144 16.75 32.82 -4.95
C ASP A 144 16.80 32.96 -3.40
N ALA A 145 17.17 31.88 -2.72
CA ALA A 145 17.29 31.82 -1.27
C ALA A 145 18.73 31.55 -0.87
N ALA A 146 19.35 32.55 -0.26
CA ALA A 146 20.70 32.46 0.31
C ALA A 146 20.74 31.58 1.58
N PRO A 147 21.93 31.15 2.03
CA PRO A 147 22.11 30.41 3.28
C PRO A 147 21.41 31.11 4.45
N GLN A 148 20.96 30.31 5.43
CA GLN A 148 20.24 30.74 6.63
C GLN A 148 18.85 31.34 6.41
N ASN A 149 18.41 31.58 5.16
CA ASN A 149 17.01 31.93 4.89
C ASN A 149 16.11 30.71 5.10
N GLU A 150 15.69 30.52 6.35
CA GLU A 150 14.93 29.36 6.79
C GLU A 150 13.49 29.38 6.24
N PRO A 151 13.02 28.29 5.62
CA PRO A 151 11.63 28.17 5.19
C PRO A 151 10.66 28.31 6.35
N GLY A 152 9.62 29.13 6.17
CA GLY A 152 8.65 29.47 7.24
C GLY A 152 9.07 30.63 8.15
N ARG A 153 10.32 31.10 8.07
CA ARG A 153 10.74 32.37 8.68
C ARG A 153 11.03 33.45 7.66
N ALA A 154 11.69 33.09 6.57
CA ALA A 154 12.06 34.01 5.51
C ALA A 154 10.94 34.16 4.45
N THR A 155 10.80 35.36 3.88
CA THR A 155 9.70 35.72 2.97
C THR A 155 9.85 35.15 1.56
N ASN A 156 11.03 34.64 1.23
CA ASN A 156 11.37 34.05 -0.06
C ASN A 156 10.88 32.60 -0.22
N TRP A 157 10.21 32.03 0.77
CA TRP A 157 9.60 30.70 0.69
C TRP A 157 8.07 30.76 0.62
N ALA A 158 7.49 29.83 -0.13
CA ALA A 158 6.05 29.58 -0.18
C ALA A 158 5.78 28.15 0.33
N GLY A 159 4.91 28.01 1.32
CA GLY A 159 4.45 26.72 1.85
C GLY A 159 3.17 26.25 1.21
#